data_AF-A0A059LEM2-F1
#
_entry.id   AF-A0A059LEM2-F1
#
_cell.length_a   1.000
_cell.length_b   1.000
_cell.length_c   1.000
_cell.angle_alpha   90.00
_cell.angle_beta   90.00
_cell.angle_gamma   90.00
#
_symmetry.space_group_name_H-M   'P 1'
#
loop_
_entity.id
_entity.type
_entity.pdbx_description
1 polymer ?
#
loop_
_entity_poly.entity_id
_entity_poly.type
_entity_poly.pdbx_seq_one_letter_code
_entity_poly.pdbx_strand_id
1 'polypeptide(L)'
;MVLTFMLLDSDTRAAVVPEQALLRLKGAESSIHVSASPRDGGMLVFSFSPTDALRHTGGSSGSFAADVLLGDAAEGQEVAIHWALADVILDKGSRSSQPGAASAPAPNAEDEPNEGGTEDLLPEIKHVMRPPAPRSSIIMSLLGTAAVTAPLLLFVYATMNVMGANFKTFPTDRRCVPAAVFHASLAALAVLYLAFWIRLRLVDVVPAALGFGGVAWIAGKCAF
;
A
#
# COMPACT_ATOMS: atom_id res chain seq x y z
N MET A 1 -1.95 -36.84 18.36
CA MET A 1 -2.01 -37.71 19.56
C MET A 1 -3.28 -38.51 19.48
N VAL A 2 -3.28 -39.76 19.96
CA VAL A 2 -4.48 -40.61 19.98
C VAL A 2 -4.67 -41.11 21.41
N LEU A 3 -5.86 -40.87 21.97
CA LEU A 3 -6.30 -41.43 23.24
C LEU A 3 -7.44 -42.40 22.95
N THR A 4 -7.33 -43.61 23.48
CA THR A 4 -8.30 -44.67 23.27
C THR A 4 -8.65 -45.30 24.60
N PHE A 5 -9.94 -45.38 24.91
CA PHE A 5 -10.42 -46.11 26.08
C PHE A 5 -11.80 -46.72 25.82
N MET A 6 -12.21 -47.61 26.72
CA MET A 6 -13.51 -48.29 26.68
C MET A 6 -14.18 -48.12 28.03
N LEU A 7 -15.49 -47.85 28.01
CA LEU A 7 -16.30 -47.79 29.23
C LEU A 7 -17.01 -49.11 29.39
N LEU A 8 -16.95 -49.64 30.61
CA LEU A 8 -17.60 -50.88 30.99
C LEU A 8 -18.59 -50.59 32.10
N ASP A 9 -19.77 -51.17 31.98
CA ASP A 9 -20.75 -51.20 33.06
C ASP A 9 -20.20 -52.02 34.24
N SER A 10 -20.40 -51.53 35.46
CA SER A 10 -19.82 -52.15 36.67
C SER A 10 -20.40 -53.54 36.96
N ASP A 11 -21.66 -53.77 36.63
CA ASP A 11 -22.39 -54.99 37.00
C ASP A 11 -22.35 -56.03 35.88
N THR A 12 -22.60 -55.58 34.64
CA THR A 12 -22.69 -56.46 33.47
C THR A 12 -21.37 -56.63 32.72
N ARG A 13 -20.39 -55.75 32.98
CA ARG A 13 -19.13 -55.63 32.20
C ARG A 13 -19.36 -55.52 30.70
N ALA A 14 -20.55 -55.08 30.28
CA ALA A 14 -20.85 -54.77 28.90
C ALA A 14 -20.24 -53.40 28.53
N ALA A 15 -19.88 -53.23 27.26
CA ALA A 15 -19.39 -51.95 26.77
C ALA A 15 -20.52 -50.93 26.69
N VAL A 16 -20.32 -49.74 27.26
CA VAL A 16 -21.30 -48.65 27.27
C VAL A 16 -20.78 -47.50 26.43
N VAL A 17 -21.63 -46.94 25.56
CA VAL A 17 -21.32 -45.77 24.76
C VAL A 17 -22.12 -44.59 25.32
N PRO A 18 -21.48 -43.59 25.95
CA PRO A 18 -22.16 -42.44 26.52
C PRO A 18 -22.67 -41.49 25.42
N GLU A 19 -23.73 -40.73 25.71
CA GLU A 19 -24.28 -39.72 24.80
C GLU A 19 -23.27 -38.60 24.50
N GLN A 20 -22.55 -38.15 25.52
CA GLN A 20 -21.53 -37.11 25.41
C GLN A 20 -20.17 -37.62 25.89
N ALA A 21 -19.17 -37.54 25.02
CA ALA A 21 -17.77 -37.83 25.33
C ALA A 21 -16.87 -36.77 24.70
N LEU A 22 -16.28 -35.92 25.53
CA LEU A 22 -15.49 -34.76 25.14
C LEU A 22 -14.12 -34.79 25.82
N LEU A 23 -13.06 -34.62 25.04
CA LEU A 23 -11.73 -34.31 25.54
C LEU A 23 -11.55 -32.79 25.53
N ARG A 24 -11.34 -32.19 26.70
CA ARG A 24 -11.08 -30.77 26.86
C ARG A 24 -9.59 -30.53 27.07
N LEU A 25 -9.00 -29.67 26.25
CA LEU A 25 -7.66 -29.14 26.42
C LEU A 25 -7.78 -27.69 26.90
N LYS A 26 -7.44 -27.43 28.17
CA LYS A 26 -7.58 -26.11 28.79
C LYS A 26 -6.21 -25.42 28.89
N GLY A 27 -6.04 -24.34 28.14
CA GLY A 27 -4.90 -23.41 28.25
C GLY A 27 -5.24 -22.19 29.11
N ALA A 28 -4.28 -21.27 29.25
CA ALA A 28 -4.45 -20.06 30.06
C ALA A 28 -5.51 -19.11 29.48
N GLU A 29 -5.58 -18.96 28.15
CA GLU A 29 -6.46 -18.01 27.46
C GLU A 29 -7.48 -18.70 26.52
N SER A 30 -7.33 -20.00 26.24
CA SER A 30 -8.16 -20.72 25.27
C SER A 30 -8.46 -22.15 25.71
N SER A 31 -9.67 -22.64 25.41
CA SER A 31 -10.06 -24.04 25.63
C SER A 31 -10.48 -24.71 24.32
N ILE A 32 -9.91 -25.87 24.03
CA ILE A 32 -10.28 -26.69 22.87
C ILE A 32 -11.11 -27.89 23.36
N HIS A 33 -12.14 -28.26 22.62
CA HIS A 33 -12.94 -29.45 22.88
C HIS A 33 -12.88 -30.38 21.66
N VAL A 34 -12.61 -31.66 21.89
CA VAL A 34 -12.52 -32.70 20.85
C VAL A 34 -13.52 -33.79 21.19
N SER A 35 -14.47 -34.05 20.31
CA SER A 35 -15.47 -35.11 20.48
C SER A 35 -14.88 -36.49 20.18
N ALA A 36 -15.34 -37.51 20.91
CA ALA A 36 -14.96 -38.89 20.65
C ALA A 36 -15.55 -39.39 19.32
N SER A 37 -14.81 -40.23 18.60
CA SER A 37 -15.35 -41.06 17.52
C SER A 37 -15.53 -42.50 18.03
N PRO A 38 -16.75 -43.07 17.99
CA PRO A 38 -16.97 -44.46 18.37
C PRO A 38 -16.39 -45.39 17.29
N ARG A 39 -15.76 -46.48 17.74
CA ARG A 39 -15.19 -47.54 16.89
C ARG A 39 -15.80 -48.89 17.26
N ASP A 40 -15.75 -49.85 16.33
CA ASP A 40 -16.29 -51.21 16.52
C ASP A 40 -15.86 -51.82 17.86
N GLY A 41 -16.83 -52.34 18.61
CA GLY A 41 -16.61 -52.92 19.94
C GLY A 41 -16.79 -51.97 21.14
N GLY A 42 -17.38 -50.79 20.95
CA GLY A 42 -17.68 -49.84 22.05
C GLY A 42 -16.46 -49.02 22.50
N MET A 43 -15.44 -48.93 21.65
CA MET A 43 -14.21 -48.20 21.92
C MET A 43 -14.35 -46.73 21.52
N LEU A 44 -13.98 -45.82 22.42
CA LEU A 44 -13.97 -44.39 22.16
C LEU A 44 -12.55 -43.95 21.79
N VAL A 45 -12.42 -43.30 20.63
CA VAL A 45 -11.15 -42.79 20.13
C VAL A 45 -11.21 -41.28 20.01
N PHE A 46 -10.28 -40.61 20.70
CA PHE A 46 -10.01 -39.19 20.52
C PHE A 46 -8.74 -39.05 19.68
N SER A 47 -8.88 -38.52 18.48
CA SER A 47 -7.75 -38.23 17.58
C SER A 47 -7.73 -36.74 17.30
N PHE A 48 -6.61 -36.10 17.62
CA PHE A 48 -6.38 -34.72 17.20
C PHE A 48 -4.94 -34.54 16.73
N SER A 49 -4.79 -33.72 15.67
CA SER A 49 -3.47 -33.29 15.20
C SER A 49 -3.01 -32.08 16.03
N PRO A 50 -1.74 -32.03 16.45
CA PRO A 50 -1.18 -30.85 17.09
C PRO A 50 -1.31 -29.58 16.23
N THR A 51 -1.24 -29.71 14.90
CA THR A 51 -1.41 -28.59 13.96
C THR A 51 -2.81 -28.01 13.98
N ASP A 52 -3.82 -28.87 14.10
CA ASP A 52 -5.23 -28.45 14.09
C ASP A 52 -5.59 -27.86 15.45
N ALA A 53 -5.08 -28.45 16.54
CA ALA A 53 -5.18 -27.87 17.86
C ALA A 53 -4.55 -26.46 17.93
N LEU A 54 -3.39 -26.24 17.29
CA LEU A 54 -2.77 -24.91 17.22
C LEU A 54 -3.60 -23.90 16.43
N ARG A 55 -4.35 -24.32 15.40
CA ARG A 55 -5.26 -23.42 14.66
C ARG A 55 -6.39 -22.94 15.56
N HIS A 56 -6.97 -23.83 16.35
CA HIS A 56 -8.08 -23.49 17.25
C HIS A 56 -7.68 -22.60 18.42
N THR A 57 -6.38 -22.47 18.72
CA THR A 57 -5.86 -21.61 19.80
C THR A 57 -5.23 -20.31 19.31
N GLY A 58 -5.50 -19.92 18.05
CA GLY A 58 -4.89 -18.73 17.42
C GLY A 58 -3.37 -18.85 17.25
N GLY A 59 -2.85 -20.08 17.25
CA GLY A 59 -1.43 -20.35 17.28
C GLY A 59 -0.82 -19.96 18.62
N SER A 60 -1.40 -20.30 19.77
CA SER A 60 -0.72 -20.19 21.07
C SER A 60 0.01 -21.50 21.40
N SER A 61 1.26 -21.39 21.87
CA SER A 61 2.07 -22.52 22.34
C SER A 61 2.14 -22.48 23.85
N GLY A 62 1.96 -23.61 24.52
CA GLY A 62 1.91 -23.65 25.98
C GLY A 62 1.53 -25.01 26.54
N SER A 63 1.42 -25.08 27.86
CA SER A 63 0.90 -26.25 28.57
C SER A 63 -0.63 -26.20 28.62
N PHE A 64 -1.29 -27.28 28.22
CA PHE A 64 -2.73 -27.43 28.24
C PHE A 64 -3.11 -28.61 29.14
N ALA A 65 -3.97 -28.37 30.13
CA ALA A 65 -4.50 -29.44 30.96
C ALA A 65 -5.53 -30.25 30.16
N ALA A 66 -5.32 -31.55 30.02
CA ALA A 66 -6.20 -32.46 29.29
C ALA A 66 -7.16 -33.19 30.25
N ASP A 67 -8.45 -32.95 30.06
CA ASP A 67 -9.53 -33.51 30.85
C ASP A 67 -10.50 -34.29 29.96
N VAL A 68 -10.99 -35.44 30.40
CA VAL A 68 -12.11 -36.14 29.76
C VAL A 68 -13.39 -35.81 30.51
N LEU A 69 -14.40 -35.41 29.76
CA LEU A 69 -15.76 -35.12 30.21
C LEU A 69 -16.68 -36.14 29.56
N LEU A 70 -17.35 -36.95 30.38
CA LEU A 70 -18.37 -37.88 29.93
C LEU A 70 -19.70 -37.51 30.56
N GLY A 71 -20.74 -37.48 29.74
CA GLY A 71 -22.11 -37.24 30.14
C GLY A 71 -23.04 -38.26 29.50
N ASP A 72 -23.93 -38.82 30.30
CA ASP A 72 -25.03 -39.66 29.82
C ASP A 72 -26.29 -39.32 30.63
N ALA A 73 -27.41 -39.11 29.93
CA ALA A 73 -28.70 -38.71 30.49
C ALA A 73 -29.73 -39.85 30.46
N ALA A 74 -29.29 -41.10 30.24
CA ALA A 74 -30.18 -42.26 30.26
C ALA A 74 -31.00 -42.33 31.56
N GLU A 75 -32.30 -42.55 31.40
CA GLU A 75 -33.30 -42.50 32.47
C GLU A 75 -32.95 -43.50 33.59
N GLY A 76 -32.51 -42.97 34.74
CA GLY A 76 -32.11 -43.75 35.92
C GLY A 76 -30.61 -43.76 36.25
N GLN A 77 -29.74 -43.20 35.40
CA GLN A 77 -28.29 -43.20 35.63
C GLN A 77 -27.64 -41.90 35.13
N GLU A 78 -27.72 -40.84 35.93
CA GLU A 78 -27.00 -39.59 35.68
C GLU A 78 -25.50 -39.81 35.93
N VAL A 79 -24.72 -39.96 34.86
CA VAL A 79 -23.27 -40.16 34.95
C VAL A 79 -22.57 -38.95 34.35
N ALA A 80 -22.03 -38.11 35.24
CA ALA A 80 -21.13 -37.01 34.90
C ALA A 80 -19.74 -37.33 35.43
N ILE A 81 -18.86 -37.79 34.54
CA ILE A 81 -17.48 -38.14 34.90
C ILE A 81 -16.53 -37.06 34.36
N HIS A 82 -15.73 -36.49 35.26
CA HIS A 82 -14.63 -35.60 34.93
C HIS A 82 -13.31 -36.22 35.41
N TRP A 83 -12.42 -36.53 34.47
CA TRP A 83 -11.11 -37.11 34.76
C TRP A 83 -10.00 -36.25 34.18
N ALA A 84 -9.12 -35.74 35.04
CA ALA A 84 -7.88 -35.11 34.64
C ALA A 84 -6.87 -36.19 34.21
N LEU A 85 -6.39 -36.12 32.97
CA LEU A 85 -5.45 -37.11 32.42
C LEU A 85 -4.01 -36.66 32.61
N ALA A 86 -3.65 -35.53 32.03
CA ALA A 86 -2.27 -35.05 31.96
C ALA A 86 -2.19 -33.61 31.44
N ASP A 87 -1.03 -32.99 31.62
CA ASP A 87 -0.66 -31.75 30.94
C ASP A 87 -0.02 -32.07 29.57
N VAL A 88 -0.59 -31.52 28.50
CA VAL A 88 -0.13 -31.68 27.12
C VAL A 88 0.55 -30.38 26.69
N ILE A 89 1.82 -30.48 26.31
CA ILE A 89 2.58 -29.33 25.80
C ILE A 89 2.39 -29.27 24.28
N LEU A 90 1.79 -28.17 23.81
CA LEU A 90 1.68 -27.88 22.38
C LEU A 90 2.82 -26.93 21.98
N ASP A 91 3.77 -27.45 21.23
CA ASP A 91 4.90 -26.67 20.71
C ASP A 91 4.65 -26.23 19.26
N LYS A 92 5.00 -24.98 18.98
CA LYS A 92 5.14 -24.49 17.60
C LYS A 92 6.48 -25.01 17.11
N GLY A 93 6.47 -26.17 16.46
CA GLY A 93 7.68 -26.71 15.83
C GLY A 93 8.45 -25.59 15.13
N SER A 94 9.72 -25.40 15.51
CA SER A 94 10.49 -24.26 15.04
C SER A 94 10.57 -24.34 13.52
N ARG A 95 9.94 -23.37 12.84
CA ARG A 95 10.20 -23.18 11.42
C ARG A 95 11.63 -22.65 11.37
N SER A 96 12.55 -23.57 11.08
CA SER A 96 13.96 -23.36 10.89
C SER A 96 14.23 -21.99 10.27
N SER A 97 14.91 -21.14 11.02
CA SER A 97 15.59 -19.96 10.51
C SER A 97 16.61 -20.40 9.47
N GLN A 98 16.17 -20.52 8.22
CA GLN A 98 17.03 -20.77 7.08
C GLN A 98 17.30 -19.41 6.42
N PRO A 99 18.54 -18.90 6.48
CA PRO A 99 18.88 -17.60 5.92
C PRO A 99 18.91 -17.72 4.40
N GLY A 100 17.92 -17.15 3.72
CA GLY A 100 17.93 -17.04 2.25
C GLY A 100 16.60 -17.16 1.54
N ALA A 101 15.48 -17.42 2.22
CA ALA A 101 14.17 -17.31 1.59
C ALA A 101 13.69 -15.86 1.65
N ALA A 102 13.73 -15.18 0.50
CA ALA A 102 13.07 -13.90 0.29
C ALA A 102 11.65 -13.95 0.85
N SER A 103 11.28 -12.91 1.59
CA SER A 103 9.95 -12.70 2.14
C SER A 103 8.91 -12.81 1.03
N ALA A 104 8.32 -13.99 0.87
CA ALA A 104 7.07 -14.15 0.14
C ALA A 104 6.02 -13.31 0.89
N PRO A 105 5.14 -12.58 0.19
CA PRO A 105 4.00 -11.94 0.84
C PRO A 105 3.24 -13.00 1.60
N ALA A 106 2.91 -12.72 2.86
CA ALA A 106 2.01 -13.57 3.63
C ALA A 106 0.79 -13.88 2.75
N PRO A 107 0.37 -15.15 2.60
CA PRO A 107 -0.90 -15.44 1.97
C PRO A 107 -1.95 -14.70 2.78
N ASN A 108 -2.72 -13.89 2.08
CA ASN A 108 -3.72 -12.99 2.60
C ASN A 108 -4.44 -13.64 3.79
N ALA A 109 -4.40 -12.98 4.94
CA ALA A 109 -5.45 -13.10 5.93
C ALA A 109 -6.69 -12.49 5.26
N GLU A 110 -7.36 -13.31 4.46
CA GLU A 110 -8.67 -13.02 3.92
C GLU A 110 -9.61 -12.90 5.12
N ASP A 111 -10.08 -11.68 5.34
CA ASP A 111 -11.33 -11.30 6.02
C ASP A 111 -11.93 -12.36 6.96
N GLU A 112 -11.28 -12.62 8.09
CA GLU A 112 -12.02 -13.08 9.26
C GLU A 112 -12.74 -11.83 9.82
N PRO A 113 -14.09 -11.79 9.82
CA PRO A 113 -14.80 -10.70 10.46
C PRO A 113 -14.40 -10.74 11.93
N ASN A 114 -13.79 -9.65 12.40
CA ASN A 114 -13.45 -9.47 13.81
C ASN A 114 -14.76 -9.31 14.59
N GLU A 115 -15.52 -10.40 14.77
CA GLU A 115 -16.76 -10.48 15.53
C GLU A 115 -16.50 -10.55 17.05
N GLY A 116 -15.25 -10.40 17.48
CA GLY A 116 -14.86 -10.20 18.86
C GLY A 116 -14.60 -8.72 19.13
N GLY A 117 -15.61 -8.01 19.64
CA GLY A 117 -15.54 -6.61 20.02
C GLY A 117 -14.54 -6.35 21.15
N THR A 118 -13.27 -6.24 20.81
CA THR A 118 -12.29 -5.49 21.59
C THR A 118 -12.10 -4.17 20.89
N GLU A 119 -12.41 -3.06 21.57
CA GLU A 119 -12.20 -1.69 21.09
C GLU A 119 -10.69 -1.34 21.01
N ASP A 120 -9.87 -2.27 20.52
CA ASP A 120 -8.46 -2.04 20.31
C ASP A 120 -8.30 -1.14 19.09
N LEU A 121 -7.80 0.06 19.36
CA LEU A 121 -7.47 1.08 18.37
C LEU A 121 -6.54 0.44 17.32
N LEU A 122 -7.01 0.37 16.07
CA LEU A 122 -6.17 -0.05 14.95
C LEU A 122 -4.94 0.86 14.87
N PRO A 123 -3.76 0.33 14.50
CA PRO A 123 -2.56 1.13 14.38
C PRO A 123 -2.73 2.24 13.33
N GLU A 124 -2.17 3.42 13.61
CA GLU A 124 -2.20 4.56 12.70
C GLU A 124 -1.47 4.27 11.37
N ILE A 125 -2.16 4.42 10.25
CA ILE A 125 -1.59 4.22 8.91
C ILE A 125 -0.74 5.44 8.53
N LYS A 126 0.58 5.26 8.47
CA LYS A 126 1.52 6.29 7.99
C LYS A 126 1.73 6.19 6.49
N HIS A 127 1.19 7.14 5.73
CA HIS A 127 1.45 7.22 4.30
C HIS A 127 2.89 7.71 4.02
N VAL A 128 3.77 6.82 3.57
CA VAL A 128 5.15 7.16 3.19
C VAL A 128 5.16 7.77 1.79
N MET A 129 5.45 9.08 1.73
CA MET A 129 5.62 9.79 0.46
C MET A 129 6.94 9.39 -0.22
N ARG A 130 6.92 9.34 -1.56
CA ARG A 130 8.16 9.19 -2.34
C ARG A 130 9.09 10.37 -2.04
N PRO A 131 10.40 10.15 -1.82
CA PRO A 131 11.34 11.25 -1.66
C PRO A 131 11.44 12.10 -2.94
N PRO A 132 11.67 13.41 -2.82
CA PRO A 132 11.86 14.28 -3.99
C PRO A 132 13.11 13.86 -4.77
N ALA A 133 13.05 13.95 -6.10
CA ALA A 133 14.20 13.69 -6.94
C ALA A 133 15.33 14.70 -6.66
N PRO A 134 16.61 14.27 -6.69
CA PRO A 134 17.74 15.18 -6.52
C PRO A 134 17.76 16.22 -7.64
N ARG A 135 18.05 17.49 -7.29
CA ARG A 135 18.21 18.60 -8.24
C ARG A 135 19.68 18.76 -8.61
N SER A 136 19.95 19.27 -9.81
CA SER A 136 21.31 19.61 -10.24
C SER A 136 21.91 20.71 -9.36
N SER A 137 23.25 20.76 -9.29
CA SER A 137 23.94 21.87 -8.61
C SER A 137 23.69 23.19 -9.33
N ILE A 138 23.67 24.29 -8.57
CA ILE A 138 23.48 25.65 -9.09
C ILE A 138 24.58 26.00 -10.10
N ILE A 139 25.82 25.62 -9.81
CA ILE A 139 26.98 25.90 -10.67
C ILE A 139 26.80 25.24 -12.05
N MET A 140 26.37 23.97 -12.09
CA MET A 140 26.16 23.27 -13.36
C MET A 140 25.01 23.88 -14.16
N SER A 141 23.94 24.29 -13.47
CA SER A 141 22.79 24.93 -14.10
C SER A 141 23.14 26.32 -14.67
N LEU A 142 23.94 27.09 -13.94
CA LEU A 142 24.42 28.41 -14.38
C LEU A 142 25.39 28.29 -15.55
N LEU A 143 26.29 27.28 -15.53
CA LEU A 143 27.20 27.01 -16.64
C LEU A 143 26.43 26.63 -17.91
N GLY A 144 25.41 25.77 -17.80
CA GLY A 144 24.52 25.45 -18.90
C GLY A 144 23.79 26.67 -19.45
N THR A 145 23.30 27.54 -18.56
CA THR A 145 22.63 28.80 -18.96
C THR A 145 23.59 29.73 -19.71
N ALA A 146 24.83 29.86 -19.23
CA ALA A 146 25.86 30.66 -19.88
C ALA A 146 26.23 30.08 -21.27
N ALA A 147 26.38 28.76 -21.37
CA ALA A 147 26.69 28.08 -22.62
C ALA A 147 25.59 28.27 -23.69
N VAL A 148 24.31 28.24 -23.29
CA VAL A 148 23.17 28.47 -24.20
C VAL A 148 23.05 29.95 -24.59
N THR A 149 23.40 30.88 -23.69
CA THR A 149 23.30 32.32 -23.96
C THR A 149 24.49 32.87 -24.75
N ALA A 150 25.67 32.26 -24.64
CA ALA A 150 26.89 32.66 -25.33
C ALA A 150 26.77 32.80 -26.86
N PRO A 151 26.20 31.84 -27.63
CA PRO A 151 26.09 31.99 -29.08
C PRO A 151 25.19 33.17 -29.49
N LEU A 152 24.14 33.49 -28.71
CA LEU A 152 23.30 34.65 -28.97
C LEU A 152 24.08 35.95 -28.76
N LEU A 153 24.85 36.07 -27.67
CA LEU A 153 25.68 37.24 -27.40
C LEU A 153 26.79 37.41 -28.46
N LEU A 154 27.43 36.31 -28.85
CA LEU A 154 28.43 36.31 -29.92
C LEU A 154 27.83 36.74 -31.25
N PHE A 155 26.63 36.26 -31.58
CA PHE A 155 25.91 36.65 -32.80
C PHE A 155 25.60 38.17 -32.80
N VAL A 156 25.08 38.71 -31.71
CA VAL A 156 24.81 40.15 -31.58
C VAL A 156 26.10 40.97 -31.69
N TYR A 157 27.17 40.54 -31.00
CA TYR A 157 28.47 41.21 -31.08
C TYR A 157 29.05 41.18 -32.50
N ALA A 158 29.03 40.02 -33.15
CA ALA A 158 29.58 39.84 -34.49
C ALA A 158 28.77 40.63 -35.54
N THR A 159 27.44 40.61 -35.45
CA THR A 159 26.59 41.37 -36.38
C THR A 159 26.83 42.88 -36.26
N MET A 160 26.90 43.41 -35.03
CA MET A 160 27.11 44.84 -34.82
C MET A 160 28.54 45.31 -35.16
N ASN A 161 29.57 44.57 -34.73
CA ASN A 161 30.96 45.04 -34.79
C ASN A 161 31.78 44.47 -35.95
N VAL A 162 31.50 43.24 -36.38
CA VAL A 162 32.29 42.57 -37.43
C VAL A 162 31.62 42.75 -38.80
N MET A 163 30.30 42.55 -38.86
CA MET A 163 29.54 42.65 -40.11
C MET A 163 29.05 44.07 -40.42
N GLY A 164 29.11 44.99 -39.43
CA GLY A 164 28.67 46.38 -39.60
C GLY A 164 27.16 46.53 -39.80
N ALA A 165 26.36 45.60 -39.27
CA ALA A 165 24.91 45.70 -39.30
C ALA A 165 24.47 47.01 -38.63
N ASN A 166 23.63 47.78 -39.33
CA ASN A 166 23.24 49.12 -38.94
C ASN A 166 21.75 49.35 -39.20
N PHE A 167 21.20 50.38 -38.56
CA PHE A 167 19.79 50.75 -38.68
C PHE A 167 19.55 51.86 -39.73
N LYS A 168 20.47 52.08 -40.66
CA LYS A 168 20.38 53.20 -41.62
C LYS A 168 19.19 53.08 -42.57
N THR A 169 18.72 51.86 -42.81
CA THR A 169 17.57 51.57 -43.69
C THR A 169 16.23 51.70 -42.96
N PHE A 170 16.21 52.11 -41.69
CA PHE A 170 14.95 52.35 -41.00
C PHE A 170 14.21 53.54 -41.64
N PRO A 171 12.92 53.41 -41.99
CA PRO A 171 12.20 54.46 -42.71
C PRO A 171 12.12 55.75 -41.88
N THR A 172 12.54 56.88 -42.44
CA THR A 172 12.43 58.21 -41.82
C THR A 172 11.29 59.06 -42.39
N ASP A 173 10.67 58.61 -43.49
CA ASP A 173 9.54 59.28 -44.14
C ASP A 173 8.20 58.94 -43.47
N ARG A 174 7.08 59.12 -44.20
CA ARG A 174 5.72 58.73 -43.77
C ARG A 174 5.57 57.27 -43.32
N ARG A 175 6.52 56.41 -43.67
CA ARG A 175 6.60 54.98 -43.28
C ARG A 175 7.21 54.76 -41.89
N CYS A 176 7.79 55.78 -41.27
CA CYS A 176 8.41 55.70 -39.94
C CYS A 176 7.41 55.26 -38.87
N VAL A 177 6.23 55.89 -38.83
CA VAL A 177 5.18 55.58 -37.85
C VAL A 177 4.69 54.13 -37.96
N PRO A 178 4.24 53.62 -39.13
CA PRO A 178 3.83 52.22 -39.23
C PRO A 178 4.99 51.24 -38.96
N ALA A 179 6.23 51.57 -39.33
CA ALA A 179 7.39 50.73 -39.03
C ALA A 179 7.67 50.65 -37.52
N ALA A 180 7.53 51.75 -36.78
CA ALA A 180 7.67 51.78 -35.34
C ALA A 180 6.52 51.01 -34.65
N VAL A 181 5.28 51.19 -35.10
CA VAL A 181 4.12 50.46 -34.58
C VAL A 181 4.26 48.95 -34.82
N PHE A 182 4.78 48.54 -35.98
CA PHE A 182 5.08 47.14 -36.26
C PHE A 182 6.06 46.54 -35.25
N HIS A 183 7.22 47.17 -35.04
CA HIS A 183 8.21 46.68 -34.08
C HIS A 183 7.70 46.73 -32.63
N ALA A 184 6.94 47.76 -32.27
CA ALA A 184 6.31 47.86 -30.96
C ALA A 184 5.29 46.73 -30.73
N SER A 185 4.50 46.37 -31.74
CA SER A 185 3.54 45.26 -31.65
C SER A 185 4.23 43.90 -31.55
N LEU A 186 5.36 43.69 -32.23
CA LEU A 186 6.20 42.50 -32.06
C LEU A 186 6.81 42.43 -30.66
N ALA A 187 7.34 43.55 -30.14
CA ALA A 187 7.84 43.63 -28.78
C ALA A 187 6.73 43.36 -27.74
N ALA A 188 5.53 43.91 -27.96
CA ALA A 188 4.36 43.65 -27.13
C ALA A 188 3.95 42.17 -27.12
N LEU A 189 4.02 41.49 -28.28
CA LEU A 189 3.80 40.04 -28.35
C LEU A 189 4.85 39.25 -27.55
N ALA A 190 6.13 39.62 -27.63
CA ALA A 190 7.19 38.98 -26.85
C ALA A 190 6.99 39.19 -25.34
N VAL A 191 6.62 40.40 -24.92
CA VAL A 191 6.29 40.72 -23.52
C VAL A 191 5.04 39.96 -23.07
N LEU A 192 4.00 39.89 -23.91
CA LEU A 192 2.78 39.13 -23.62
C LEU A 192 3.09 37.64 -23.43
N TYR A 193 3.98 37.07 -24.25
CA TYR A 193 4.44 35.70 -24.09
C TYR A 193 5.21 35.49 -22.78
N LEU A 194 6.08 36.43 -22.41
CA LEU A 194 6.77 36.37 -21.12
C LEU A 194 5.78 36.47 -19.94
N ALA A 195 4.78 37.35 -20.03
CA ALA A 195 3.74 37.49 -19.02
C ALA A 195 2.85 36.23 -18.92
N PHE A 196 2.59 35.57 -20.05
CA PHE A 196 1.94 34.25 -20.11
C PHE A 196 2.76 33.20 -19.38
N TRP A 197 4.07 33.16 -19.62
CA TRP A 197 4.96 32.22 -18.96
C TRP A 197 4.97 32.39 -17.43
N ILE A 198 4.84 33.62 -16.93
CA ILE A 198 4.93 33.92 -15.50
C ILE A 198 3.58 33.80 -14.79
N ARG A 199 2.47 34.28 -15.37
CA ARG A 199 1.21 34.46 -14.61
C ARG A 199 -0.09 34.42 -15.41
N LEU A 200 -0.13 34.82 -16.69
CA LEU A 200 -1.42 34.94 -17.42
C LEU A 200 -2.00 33.56 -17.78
N ARG A 201 -3.33 33.50 -17.94
CA ARG A 201 -4.02 32.31 -18.45
C ARG A 201 -4.18 32.42 -19.96
N LEU A 202 -4.36 31.27 -20.62
CA LEU A 202 -4.55 31.22 -22.07
C LEU A 202 -5.72 32.10 -22.56
N VAL A 203 -6.81 32.15 -21.79
CA VAL A 203 -7.99 32.99 -22.11
C VAL A 203 -7.71 34.49 -22.11
N ASP A 204 -6.72 34.93 -21.33
CA ASP A 204 -6.32 36.34 -21.28
C ASP A 204 -5.33 36.66 -22.42
N VAL A 205 -4.51 35.67 -22.80
CA VAL A 205 -3.43 35.81 -23.79
C VAL A 205 -3.93 35.73 -25.22
N VAL A 206 -4.85 34.81 -25.53
CA VAL A 206 -5.32 34.60 -26.91
C VAL A 206 -5.95 35.86 -27.51
N PRO A 207 -6.88 36.58 -26.82
CA PRO A 207 -7.45 37.82 -27.36
C PRO A 207 -6.41 38.93 -27.50
N ALA A 208 -5.51 39.08 -26.52
CA ALA A 208 -4.45 40.08 -26.55
C ALA A 208 -3.45 39.81 -27.69
N ALA A 209 -3.07 38.55 -27.90
CA ALA A 209 -2.20 38.13 -28.99
C ALA A 209 -2.85 38.36 -30.36
N LEU A 210 -4.17 38.10 -30.48
CA LEU A 210 -4.92 38.41 -31.70
C LEU A 210 -4.92 39.91 -31.98
N GLY A 211 -5.12 40.74 -30.95
CA GLY A 211 -5.08 42.20 -31.06
C GLY A 211 -3.72 42.73 -31.50
N PHE A 212 -2.65 42.40 -30.78
CA PHE A 212 -1.29 42.82 -31.14
C PHE A 212 -0.83 42.23 -32.48
N GLY A 213 -1.18 40.98 -32.78
CA GLY A 213 -0.89 40.33 -34.05
C GLY A 213 -1.62 40.99 -35.23
N GLY A 214 -2.88 41.39 -35.04
CA GLY A 214 -3.64 42.16 -36.03
C GLY A 214 -3.00 43.53 -36.30
N VAL A 215 -2.61 44.24 -35.24
CA VAL A 215 -1.88 45.52 -35.37
C VAL A 215 -0.56 45.32 -36.09
N ALA A 216 0.21 44.28 -35.76
CA ALA A 216 1.46 43.95 -36.43
C ALA A 216 1.23 43.68 -37.92
N TRP A 217 0.19 42.92 -38.27
CA TRP A 217 -0.10 42.59 -39.66
C TRP A 217 -0.44 43.84 -40.50
N ILE A 218 -1.30 44.72 -39.98
CA ILE A 218 -1.68 45.97 -40.67
C ILE A 218 -0.47 46.91 -40.77
N ALA A 219 0.20 47.16 -39.65
CA ALA A 219 1.34 48.06 -39.59
C ALA A 219 2.50 47.58 -40.47
N GLY A 220 2.75 46.27 -40.51
CA GLY A 220 3.74 45.64 -41.38
C GLY A 220 3.46 45.92 -42.85
N LYS A 221 2.22 45.69 -43.31
CA LYS A 221 1.81 45.98 -44.70
C LYS A 221 1.92 47.45 -45.09
N CYS A 222 1.81 48.37 -44.13
CA CYS A 222 1.96 49.80 -44.38
C CYS A 222 3.42 50.28 -44.29
N ALA A 223 4.29 49.50 -43.64
CA ALA A 223 5.68 49.84 -43.37
C ALA A 223 6.67 49.24 -44.38
N PHE A 224 6.42 48.01 -44.82
CA PHE A 224 7.29 47.17 -45.66
C PHE A 224 6.50 46.59 -46.84
#